data_AF-A0A9N8RMJ8-F1
#
_entry.id   AF-A0A9N8RMJ8-F1
#
_cell.length_a   1.000
_cell.length_b   1.000
_cell.length_c   1.000
_cell.angle_alpha   90.00
_cell.angle_beta   90.00
_cell.angle_gamma   90.00
#
_symmetry.space_group_name_H-M   'P 1'
#
loop_
_entity.id
_entity.type
_entity.pdbx_description
1 polymer ?
#
loop_
_entity_poly.entity_id
_entity_poly.type
_entity_poly.pdbx_seq_one_letter_code
_entity_poly.pdbx_strand_id
1 'polypeptide(L)'
;MDHEAISWTYYDGAITYHNDDNVDDETYCGLDTVSTTSLETEAGESQQLYNRQYHNEGMGYHWEPIDKLRQEMWDMLDFADKYPDATVEGIDISPIMPSWVPPNLKFCVSDFGQDGSFKESSFDYIHARDLNGSVDRCKFAKDVFTVLAPGGVAEFHEGPIEFQSIKPLAKGSYMDQWGGFFRAVNEKRRRSFLVTNDGTLRQAMAAAGFEDITVHEYKIPIGPWGKSKKDKTVGQLALEALTLDTVGSILRLAIEDLGWREEWTYVFATRVRNEIFMYSEYNNVYMLRTVVVGKKPK
;
A
#
# COMPACT_ATOMS: atom_id res chain seq x y z
N MET A 1 0.66 -0.94 45.20
CA MET A 1 0.41 0.25 46.03
C MET A 1 1.71 1.02 46.01
N ASP A 2 1.87 2.10 45.24
CA ASP A 2 0.86 3.05 44.78
C ASP A 2 1.12 3.57 43.37
N HIS A 3 0.00 3.81 42.68
CA HIS A 3 -0.09 4.52 41.41
C HIS A 3 -0.04 6.03 41.71
N GLU A 4 0.96 6.74 41.17
CA GLU A 4 0.87 8.20 41.12
C GLU A 4 0.00 8.62 39.94
N ALA A 5 -1.16 9.16 40.29
CA ALA A 5 -2.15 9.70 39.38
C ALA A 5 -1.63 10.99 38.71
N ILE A 6 -1.55 10.98 37.38
CA ILE A 6 -1.35 12.18 36.58
C ILE A 6 -2.73 12.82 36.36
N SER A 7 -2.91 14.02 36.89
CA SER A 7 -4.13 14.84 36.74
C SER A 7 -4.24 15.42 35.34
N TRP A 8 -5.37 15.20 34.67
CA TRP A 8 -5.71 15.84 33.39
C TRP A 8 -6.55 17.10 33.63
N THR A 9 -6.04 18.25 33.22
CA THR A 9 -6.86 19.46 33.01
C THR A 9 -7.27 19.52 31.54
N TYR A 10 -8.56 19.31 31.29
CA TYR A 10 -9.22 19.54 30.00
C TYR A 10 -9.21 21.03 29.66
N TYR A 11 -8.79 21.37 28.45
CA TYR A 11 -9.17 22.63 27.81
C TYR A 11 -10.21 22.34 26.73
N ASP A 12 -11.42 22.79 27.02
CA ASP A 12 -12.58 22.75 26.15
C ASP A 12 -12.43 23.86 25.09
N GLY A 13 -12.58 23.49 23.82
CA GLY A 13 -12.32 24.34 22.67
C GLY A 13 -13.11 23.83 21.48
N ALA A 14 -14.43 23.96 21.58
CA ALA A 14 -15.37 23.67 20.51
C ALA A 14 -15.03 24.46 19.24
N ILE A 15 -14.93 23.75 18.11
CA ILE A 15 -15.14 24.34 16.78
C ILE A 15 -16.22 23.51 16.10
N THR A 16 -17.41 24.10 16.06
CA THR A 16 -18.54 23.69 15.23
C THR A 16 -18.28 24.10 13.79
N TYR A 17 -18.44 23.18 12.84
CA TYR A 17 -18.74 23.53 11.45
C TYR A 17 -20.08 22.92 11.05
N HIS A 18 -20.92 23.77 10.47
CA HIS A 18 -22.25 23.48 9.96
C HIS A 18 -22.15 22.61 8.70
N ASN A 19 -22.97 21.55 8.66
CA ASN A 19 -23.38 20.89 7.42
C ASN A 19 -24.57 21.63 6.83
N ASP A 20 -24.51 21.86 5.52
CA ASP A 20 -25.57 22.05 4.51
C ASP A 20 -24.77 22.42 3.23
N ASP A 21 -24.83 21.73 2.09
CA ASP A 21 -25.96 21.17 1.36
C ASP A 21 -25.52 20.05 0.40
N ASN A 22 -26.49 19.23 -0.01
CA ASN A 22 -26.47 18.22 -1.07
C ASN A 22 -25.46 18.47 -2.21
N VAL A 23 -24.57 17.50 -2.43
CA VAL A 23 -23.94 17.28 -3.73
C VAL A 23 -24.17 15.81 -4.08
N ASP A 24 -24.86 15.59 -5.20
CA ASP A 24 -24.96 14.29 -5.84
C ASP A 24 -23.54 13.86 -6.25
N ASP A 25 -22.96 12.88 -5.56
CA ASP A 25 -21.69 12.26 -5.91
C ASP A 25 -21.91 11.31 -7.11
N GLU A 26 -22.00 11.89 -8.32
CA GLU A 26 -21.84 11.12 -9.54
C GLU A 26 -20.36 10.79 -9.72
N THR A 27 -20.00 9.54 -9.39
CA THR A 27 -18.68 8.97 -9.70
C THR A 27 -18.51 8.94 -11.22
N TYR A 28 -17.83 9.95 -11.75
CA TYR A 28 -17.73 10.19 -13.19
C TYR A 28 -16.63 9.32 -13.83
N CYS A 29 -16.94 8.06 -14.12
CA CYS A 29 -16.15 7.25 -15.05
C CYS A 29 -16.82 7.24 -16.43
N GLY A 30 -16.74 8.37 -17.12
CA GLY A 30 -17.11 8.41 -18.54
C GLY A 30 -17.01 9.79 -19.16
N LEU A 31 -15.90 10.08 -19.84
CA LEU A 31 -15.91 10.87 -21.08
C LEU A 31 -14.73 10.52 -21.98
N ASP A 32 -15.10 10.13 -23.20
CA ASP A 32 -14.29 10.39 -24.39
C ASP A 32 -14.09 11.91 -24.53
N THR A 33 -12.85 12.38 -24.48
CA THR A 33 -12.22 13.28 -25.47
C THR A 33 -10.93 13.84 -24.90
N VAL A 34 -9.94 13.92 -25.78
CA VAL A 34 -8.67 14.65 -25.59
C VAL A 34 -8.98 16.06 -25.09
N SER A 35 -8.80 16.32 -23.79
CA SER A 35 -8.86 17.66 -23.22
C SER A 35 -7.73 17.84 -22.22
N THR A 36 -6.85 18.80 -22.52
CA THR A 36 -5.69 19.24 -21.72
C THR A 36 -6.10 20.05 -20.50
N THR A 37 -7.20 19.70 -19.83
CA THR A 37 -7.58 20.34 -18.58
C THR A 37 -6.79 19.66 -17.47
N SER A 38 -5.98 20.43 -16.73
CA SER A 38 -5.15 19.88 -15.66
C SER A 38 -6.03 19.22 -14.60
N LEU A 39 -5.93 17.89 -14.52
CA LEU A 39 -6.58 17.04 -13.52
C LEU A 39 -6.17 17.38 -12.07
N GLU A 40 -5.23 18.30 -11.85
CA GLU A 40 -5.01 18.94 -10.53
C GLU A 40 -6.31 19.53 -9.94
N THR A 41 -7.29 19.86 -10.78
CA THR A 41 -8.59 20.40 -10.35
C THR A 41 -9.63 19.32 -10.03
N GLU A 42 -9.42 18.07 -10.49
CA GLU A 42 -10.32 16.92 -10.28
C GLU A 42 -9.78 15.91 -9.25
N ALA A 43 -8.54 16.08 -8.79
CA ALA A 43 -8.03 15.38 -7.62
C ALA A 43 -8.89 15.78 -6.42
N GLY A 44 -9.68 14.85 -5.88
CA GLY A 44 -10.52 15.12 -4.72
C GLY A 44 -9.71 15.67 -3.54
N GLU A 45 -10.41 16.32 -2.61
CA GLU A 45 -9.79 17.03 -1.49
C GLU A 45 -8.72 16.17 -0.80
N SER A 46 -7.54 16.73 -0.57
CA SER A 46 -6.45 16.07 0.16
C SER A 46 -6.28 16.74 1.52
N GLN A 47 -6.02 15.95 2.56
CA GLN A 47 -5.79 16.48 3.90
C GLN A 47 -4.30 16.66 4.16
N GLN A 48 -3.91 17.84 4.64
CA GLN A 48 -2.56 18.06 5.12
C GLN A 48 -2.47 17.64 6.59
N LEU A 49 -1.70 16.59 6.87
CA LEU A 49 -1.44 16.12 8.24
C LEU A 49 0.07 16.10 8.46
N TYR A 50 0.53 16.74 9.54
CA TYR A 50 1.93 16.67 9.99
C TYR A 50 2.96 17.03 8.90
N ASN A 51 2.70 18.12 8.16
CA ASN A 51 3.50 18.59 7.01
C ASN A 51 3.64 17.59 5.84
N ARG A 52 2.86 16.50 5.83
CA ARG A 52 2.71 15.57 4.72
C ARG A 52 1.30 15.68 4.16
N GLN A 53 1.13 15.35 2.88
CA GLN A 53 -0.18 15.34 2.24
C GLN A 53 -0.72 13.92 2.25
N TYR A 54 -1.96 13.73 2.67
CA TYR A 54 -2.66 12.44 2.70
C TYR A 54 -4.01 12.56 1.99
N HIS A 55 -4.63 11.41 1.70
CA HIS A 55 -6.04 11.34 1.32
C HIS A 55 -6.95 11.94 2.39
N ASN A 56 -8.06 12.56 1.97
CA ASN A 56 -9.12 13.00 2.86
C ASN A 56 -9.92 11.81 3.43
N GLU A 57 -10.60 12.04 4.54
CA GLU A 57 -11.50 11.10 5.19
C GLU A 57 -12.64 10.74 4.23
N GLY A 58 -12.61 9.52 3.67
CA GLY A 58 -13.64 9.01 2.75
C GLY A 58 -13.09 8.27 1.53
N MET A 59 -11.85 8.57 1.12
CA MET A 59 -11.20 7.97 -0.06
C MET A 59 -10.66 6.54 0.17
N GLY A 60 -11.05 5.85 1.24
CA GLY A 60 -10.54 4.52 1.60
C GLY A 60 -9.57 4.51 2.79
N TYR A 61 -9.07 3.33 3.14
CA TYR A 61 -8.28 3.09 4.36
C TYR A 61 -6.76 3.07 4.13
N HIS A 62 -6.26 3.75 3.10
CA HIS A 62 -4.83 3.76 2.80
C HIS A 62 -4.17 5.04 3.34
N TRP A 63 -3.14 4.86 4.16
CA TRP A 63 -2.64 5.86 5.11
C TRP A 63 -1.21 6.31 4.84
N GLU A 64 -0.77 6.15 3.60
CA GLU A 64 0.53 6.62 3.15
C GLU A 64 0.43 8.04 2.58
N PRO A 65 1.50 8.83 2.68
CA PRO A 65 1.53 10.17 2.14
C PRO A 65 1.54 10.17 0.61
N ILE A 66 0.85 11.13 -0.03
CA ILE A 66 0.72 11.26 -1.49
C ILE A 66 1.63 12.33 -2.10
N ASP A 67 2.66 12.73 -1.38
CA ASP A 67 3.60 13.74 -1.85
C ASP A 67 4.72 13.15 -2.72
N LYS A 68 5.60 14.03 -3.23
CA LYS A 68 6.68 13.70 -4.18
C LYS A 68 7.67 12.63 -3.70
N LEU A 69 7.68 12.28 -2.42
CA LEU A 69 8.51 11.21 -1.89
C LEU A 69 7.93 9.81 -2.16
N ARG A 70 6.64 9.71 -2.53
CA ARG A 70 5.99 8.46 -2.93
C ARG A 70 6.14 8.23 -4.44
N GLN A 71 6.66 7.06 -4.82
CA GLN A 71 6.84 6.66 -6.22
C GLN A 71 6.48 5.17 -6.42
N GLU A 72 5.24 4.88 -6.79
CA GLU A 72 4.72 3.49 -6.85
C GLU A 72 4.28 3.03 -8.24
N MET A 73 4.53 3.84 -9.27
CA MET A 73 3.77 3.78 -10.51
C MET A 73 4.52 3.19 -11.72
N TRP A 74 5.75 2.75 -11.50
CA TRP A 74 6.67 2.34 -12.56
C TRP A 74 6.19 1.08 -13.32
N ASP A 75 5.53 0.15 -12.63
CA ASP A 75 5.13 -1.14 -13.21
C ASP A 75 4.03 -1.01 -14.26
N MET A 76 3.10 -0.05 -14.09
CA MET A 76 2.02 0.20 -15.06
C MET A 76 2.55 0.86 -16.33
N LEU A 77 3.53 1.76 -16.19
CA LEU A 77 4.23 2.39 -17.31
C LEU A 77 4.95 1.33 -18.15
N ASP A 78 5.77 0.50 -17.49
CA ASP A 78 6.51 -0.59 -18.14
C ASP A 78 5.57 -1.61 -18.80
N PHE A 79 4.44 -1.93 -18.18
CA PHE A 79 3.44 -2.84 -18.75
C PHE A 79 2.77 -2.23 -19.99
N ALA A 80 2.33 -0.98 -19.91
CA ALA A 80 1.69 -0.28 -21.03
C ALA A 80 2.64 -0.11 -22.22
N ASP A 81 3.91 0.26 -21.96
CA ASP A 81 4.94 0.38 -22.98
C ASP A 81 5.26 -0.96 -23.67
N LYS A 82 5.27 -2.05 -22.89
CA LYS A 82 5.55 -3.39 -23.41
C LYS A 82 4.39 -3.99 -24.21
N TYR A 83 3.15 -3.61 -23.88
CA TYR A 83 1.93 -4.13 -24.51
C TYR A 83 1.09 -2.98 -25.10
N PRO A 84 1.53 -2.35 -26.20
CA PRO A 84 0.86 -1.17 -26.76
C PRO A 84 -0.57 -1.44 -27.27
N ASP A 85 -0.89 -2.70 -27.57
CA ASP A 85 -2.23 -3.13 -28.01
C ASP A 85 -3.19 -3.37 -26.82
N ALA A 86 -2.69 -3.39 -25.58
CA ALA A 86 -3.52 -3.51 -24.38
C ALA A 86 -4.01 -2.13 -23.93
N THR A 87 -5.23 -2.06 -23.42
CA THR A 87 -5.71 -0.90 -22.65
C THR A 87 -5.39 -1.14 -21.19
N VAL A 88 -4.63 -0.24 -20.57
CA VAL A 88 -4.18 -0.36 -19.18
C VAL A 88 -4.86 0.71 -18.34
N GLU A 89 -5.42 0.31 -17.21
CA GLU A 89 -6.05 1.19 -16.24
C GLU A 89 -5.30 1.08 -14.91
N GLY A 90 -4.70 2.18 -14.47
CA GLY A 90 -4.11 2.33 -13.16
C GLY A 90 -5.13 2.88 -12.18
N ILE A 91 -5.42 2.12 -11.12
CA ILE A 91 -6.43 2.48 -10.13
C ILE A 91 -5.72 2.69 -8.80
N ASP A 92 -5.90 3.87 -8.22
CA ASP A 92 -5.44 4.18 -6.87
C ASP A 92 -6.40 5.21 -6.28
N ILE A 93 -6.57 5.23 -4.96
CA ILE A 93 -7.31 6.29 -4.28
C ILE A 93 -6.53 7.62 -4.27
N SER A 94 -5.24 7.54 -4.58
CA SER A 94 -4.30 8.63 -4.59
C SER A 94 -4.23 9.25 -5.98
N PRO A 95 -4.24 10.59 -6.10
CA PRO A 95 -3.99 11.27 -7.37
C PRO A 95 -2.49 11.28 -7.71
N ILE A 96 -1.84 10.11 -7.73
CA ILE A 96 -0.37 9.98 -7.84
C ILE A 96 0.17 10.02 -9.28
N MET A 97 -0.58 10.56 -10.24
CA MET A 97 -0.26 10.45 -11.68
C MET A 97 1.09 11.05 -12.09
N PRO A 98 1.83 10.43 -13.03
CA PRO A 98 3.11 10.94 -13.47
C PRO A 98 2.87 12.05 -14.50
N SER A 99 3.85 12.92 -14.69
CA SER A 99 3.75 13.98 -15.69
C SER A 99 3.64 13.48 -17.14
N TRP A 100 3.94 12.21 -17.37
CA TRP A 100 3.87 11.56 -18.67
C TRP A 100 3.44 10.11 -18.53
N VAL A 101 2.53 9.67 -19.39
CA VAL A 101 2.03 8.28 -19.47
C VAL A 101 1.97 7.82 -20.93
N PRO A 102 2.12 6.51 -21.20
CA PRO A 102 1.84 5.93 -22.51
C PRO A 102 0.39 6.17 -22.96
N PRO A 103 0.11 6.27 -24.27
CA PRO A 103 -1.23 6.62 -24.77
C PRO A 103 -2.30 5.56 -24.48
N ASN A 104 -1.88 4.33 -24.17
CA ASN A 104 -2.74 3.20 -23.81
C ASN A 104 -2.89 3.00 -22.29
N LEU A 105 -2.34 3.90 -21.48
CA LEU A 105 -2.47 3.91 -20.02
C LEU A 105 -3.36 5.07 -19.56
N LYS A 106 -4.37 4.76 -18.76
CA LYS A 106 -5.24 5.74 -18.10
C LYS A 106 -5.16 5.53 -16.58
N PHE A 107 -5.28 6.61 -15.83
CA PHE A 107 -5.37 6.55 -14.38
C PHE A 107 -6.77 6.94 -13.91
N CYS A 108 -7.26 6.23 -12.91
CA CYS A 108 -8.53 6.47 -12.26
C CYS A 108 -8.28 6.63 -10.76
N VAL A 109 -8.71 7.78 -10.23
CA VAL A 109 -8.74 7.99 -8.78
C VAL A 109 -10.01 7.33 -8.25
N SER A 110 -9.87 6.14 -7.66
CA SER A 110 -11.02 5.34 -7.23
C SER A 110 -10.62 4.34 -6.14
N ASP A 111 -11.53 4.12 -5.17
CA ASP A 111 -11.43 3.00 -4.24
C ASP A 111 -12.03 1.76 -4.90
N PHE A 112 -11.16 0.80 -5.24
CA PHE A 112 -11.58 -0.48 -5.82
C PHE A 112 -12.55 -1.25 -4.91
N GLY A 113 -12.49 -1.04 -3.59
CA GLY A 113 -13.37 -1.68 -2.62
C GLY A 113 -14.77 -1.06 -2.52
N GLN A 114 -15.02 0.07 -3.20
CA GLN A 114 -16.33 0.71 -3.23
C GLN A 114 -17.23 0.03 -4.28
N ASP A 115 -18.48 -0.28 -3.88
CA ASP A 115 -19.41 -0.99 -4.74
C ASP A 115 -19.78 -0.14 -5.98
N GLY A 116 -19.69 -0.74 -7.17
CA GLY A 116 -20.12 -0.12 -8.43
C GLY A 116 -19.03 0.57 -9.25
N SER A 117 -17.77 0.62 -8.78
CA SER A 117 -16.68 1.31 -9.49
C SER A 117 -16.34 0.71 -10.85
N PHE A 118 -16.61 -0.58 -11.08
CA PHE A 118 -16.25 -1.27 -12.32
C PHE A 118 -17.36 -2.21 -12.79
N LYS A 119 -17.49 -2.32 -14.11
CA LYS A 119 -18.43 -3.25 -14.75
C LYS A 119 -17.97 -4.70 -14.54
N GLU A 120 -18.92 -5.60 -14.32
CA GLU A 120 -18.62 -7.03 -14.29
C GLU A 120 -17.95 -7.51 -15.59
N SER A 121 -16.98 -8.42 -15.46
CA SER A 121 -16.26 -9.01 -16.60
C SER A 121 -15.63 -8.00 -17.58
N SER A 122 -15.10 -6.89 -17.07
CA SER A 122 -14.45 -5.84 -17.87
C SER A 122 -12.94 -6.01 -18.04
N PHE A 123 -12.27 -6.82 -17.21
CA PHE A 123 -10.82 -6.96 -17.22
C PHE A 123 -10.36 -8.39 -17.57
N ASP A 124 -9.42 -8.53 -18.49
CA ASP A 124 -8.79 -9.83 -18.79
C ASP A 124 -7.67 -10.18 -17.79
N TYR A 125 -7.08 -9.15 -17.19
CA TYR A 125 -5.95 -9.27 -16.29
C TYR A 125 -6.01 -8.20 -15.20
N ILE A 126 -5.81 -8.59 -13.94
CA ILE A 126 -5.72 -7.68 -12.80
C ILE A 126 -4.44 -7.95 -12.02
N HIS A 127 -3.62 -6.92 -11.87
CA HIS A 127 -2.44 -6.93 -11.00
C HIS A 127 -2.70 -6.01 -9.81
N ALA A 128 -2.52 -6.52 -8.59
CA ALA A 128 -2.58 -5.71 -7.37
C ALA A 128 -1.33 -5.93 -6.51
N ARG A 129 -0.86 -4.87 -5.87
CA ARG A 129 0.39 -4.87 -5.12
C ARG A 129 0.26 -4.07 -3.82
N ASP A 130 0.92 -4.54 -2.76
CA ASP A 130 1.15 -3.81 -1.51
C ASP A 130 -0.14 -3.22 -0.90
N LEU A 131 -1.23 -3.98 -0.95
CA LEU A 131 -2.54 -3.60 -0.38
C LEU A 131 -2.70 -4.05 1.09
N ASN A 132 -1.61 -4.53 1.71
CA ASN A 132 -1.56 -4.96 3.10
C ASN A 132 -2.12 -3.92 4.07
N GLY A 133 -3.21 -4.26 4.75
CA GLY A 133 -3.87 -3.38 5.72
C GLY A 133 -4.71 -2.24 5.12
N SER A 134 -4.67 -2.07 3.80
CA SER A 134 -5.51 -1.10 3.06
C SER A 134 -6.89 -1.68 2.72
N VAL A 135 -6.98 -2.98 2.45
CA VAL A 135 -8.23 -3.63 1.99
C VAL A 135 -8.66 -4.82 2.87
N ASP A 136 -9.96 -5.10 2.91
CA ASP A 136 -10.46 -6.42 3.33
C ASP A 136 -10.20 -7.41 2.20
N ARG A 137 -9.29 -8.35 2.41
CA ARG A 137 -8.86 -9.30 1.37
C ARG A 137 -9.98 -10.19 0.85
N CYS A 138 -10.89 -10.62 1.71
CA CYS A 138 -11.95 -11.53 1.32
C CYS A 138 -12.98 -10.81 0.44
N LYS A 139 -13.32 -9.56 0.78
CA LYS A 139 -14.12 -8.69 -0.09
C LYS A 139 -13.35 -8.36 -1.37
N PHE A 140 -12.12 -7.88 -1.25
CA PHE A 140 -11.28 -7.52 -2.41
C PHE A 140 -11.13 -8.66 -3.42
N ALA A 141 -10.83 -9.89 -2.96
CA ALA A 141 -10.74 -11.04 -3.85
C ALA A 141 -12.06 -11.32 -4.59
N LYS A 142 -13.22 -11.12 -3.94
CA LYS A 142 -14.54 -11.27 -4.60
C LYS A 142 -14.82 -10.16 -5.60
N ASP A 143 -14.46 -8.93 -5.26
CA ASP A 143 -14.65 -7.77 -6.14
C ASP A 143 -13.79 -7.93 -7.39
N VAL A 144 -12.51 -8.30 -7.23
CA VAL A 144 -11.61 -8.67 -8.35
C VAL A 144 -12.19 -9.82 -9.17
N PHE A 145 -12.68 -10.89 -8.53
CA PHE A 145 -13.29 -12.01 -9.25
C PHE A 145 -14.51 -11.58 -10.08
N THR A 146 -15.30 -10.63 -9.57
CA THR A 146 -16.52 -10.15 -10.23
C THR A 146 -16.22 -9.37 -11.50
N VAL A 147 -15.25 -8.46 -11.44
CA VAL A 147 -14.88 -7.59 -12.57
C VAL A 147 -13.98 -8.27 -13.59
N LEU A 148 -13.34 -9.39 -13.22
CA LEU A 148 -12.51 -10.16 -14.14
C LEU A 148 -13.38 -10.93 -15.15
N ALA A 149 -13.00 -10.96 -16.42
CA ALA A 149 -13.68 -11.70 -17.46
C ALA A 149 -13.50 -13.22 -17.27
N PRO A 150 -14.44 -14.07 -17.75
CA PRO A 150 -14.25 -15.51 -17.75
C PRO A 150 -12.94 -15.92 -18.44
N GLY A 151 -12.13 -16.72 -17.77
CA GLY A 151 -10.78 -17.08 -18.23
C GLY A 151 -9.68 -16.05 -17.93
N GLY A 152 -10.01 -14.89 -17.37
CA GLY A 152 -9.05 -13.86 -16.97
C GLY A 152 -8.19 -14.27 -15.76
N VAL A 153 -7.11 -13.53 -15.53
CA VAL A 153 -6.10 -13.83 -14.50
C VAL A 153 -5.96 -12.68 -13.50
N ALA A 154 -5.93 -13.02 -12.22
CA ALA A 154 -5.57 -12.09 -11.15
C ALA A 154 -4.23 -12.48 -10.53
N GLU A 155 -3.36 -11.50 -10.31
CA GLU A 155 -2.09 -11.67 -9.62
C GLU A 155 -1.93 -10.65 -8.50
N PHE A 156 -1.71 -11.13 -7.28
CA PHE A 156 -1.56 -10.33 -6.07
C PHE A 156 -0.14 -10.44 -5.54
N HIS A 157 0.56 -9.31 -5.44
CA HIS A 157 1.95 -9.19 -4.99
C HIS A 157 2.02 -8.52 -3.62
N GLU A 158 2.30 -9.29 -2.59
CA GLU A 158 2.28 -8.79 -1.21
C GLU A 158 3.57 -9.21 -0.49
N GLY A 159 4.14 -8.36 0.36
CA GLY A 159 5.27 -8.73 1.22
C GLY A 159 4.96 -8.43 2.69
N PRO A 160 5.36 -9.27 3.66
CA PRO A 160 5.22 -8.89 5.04
C PRO A 160 6.10 -7.66 5.30
N ILE A 161 5.61 -6.76 6.13
CA ILE A 161 6.32 -5.52 6.47
C ILE A 161 7.49 -5.79 7.42
N GLU A 162 7.65 -7.03 7.90
CA GLU A 162 8.69 -7.45 8.84
C GLU A 162 10.00 -7.85 8.15
N PHE A 163 11.11 -7.36 8.70
CA PHE A 163 12.44 -7.76 8.28
C PHE A 163 12.78 -9.18 8.75
N GLN A 164 13.32 -9.98 7.83
CA GLN A 164 13.94 -11.26 8.13
C GLN A 164 15.46 -11.13 7.97
N SER A 165 16.23 -11.99 8.64
CA SER A 165 17.70 -11.94 8.57
C SER A 165 18.30 -13.33 8.58
N ILE A 166 19.44 -13.52 7.92
CA ILE A 166 20.20 -14.80 8.03
C ILE A 166 21.06 -14.76 9.29
N LYS A 167 21.74 -13.64 9.54
CA LYS A 167 22.42 -13.42 10.82
C LYS A 167 21.50 -12.60 11.71
N PRO A 168 21.19 -13.07 12.94
CA PRO A 168 20.20 -12.43 13.79
C PRO A 168 20.46 -10.93 13.97
N LEU A 169 19.39 -10.14 13.86
CA LEU A 169 19.40 -8.75 14.32
C LEU A 169 19.64 -8.70 15.82
N ALA A 170 20.23 -7.61 16.31
CA ALA A 170 20.39 -7.41 17.74
C ALA A 170 19.00 -7.31 18.39
N LYS A 171 18.77 -8.06 19.48
CA LYS A 171 17.49 -7.99 20.21
C LYS A 171 17.25 -6.57 20.70
N GLY A 172 16.07 -6.03 20.41
CA GLY A 172 15.69 -4.67 20.76
C GLY A 172 16.30 -3.60 19.85
N SER A 173 16.95 -3.96 18.74
CA SER A 173 17.31 -2.98 17.71
C SER A 173 16.04 -2.36 17.10
N TYR A 174 16.17 -1.22 16.44
CA TYR A 174 15.02 -0.57 15.81
C TYR A 174 14.42 -1.41 14.68
N MET A 175 15.23 -2.16 13.91
CA MET A 175 14.75 -3.14 12.94
C MET A 175 14.01 -4.32 13.59
N ASP A 176 14.43 -4.79 14.77
CA ASP A 176 13.71 -5.81 15.54
C ASP A 176 12.36 -5.28 16.06
N GLN A 177 12.32 -4.01 16.48
CA GLN A 177 11.11 -3.34 16.94
C GLN A 177 10.10 -3.01 15.82
N TRP A 178 10.57 -2.86 14.58
CA TRP A 178 9.73 -2.51 13.42
C TRP A 178 8.56 -3.48 13.21
N GLY A 179 8.80 -4.80 13.26
CA GLY A 179 7.70 -5.77 13.18
C GLY A 179 6.74 -5.68 14.38
N GLY A 180 7.27 -5.34 15.56
CA GLY A 180 6.46 -5.09 16.76
C GLY A 180 5.49 -3.93 16.58
N PHE A 181 5.91 -2.86 15.90
CA PHE A 181 5.05 -1.73 15.55
C PHE A 181 3.83 -2.16 14.73
N PHE A 182 4.04 -2.86 13.61
CA PHE A 182 2.92 -3.30 12.76
C PHE A 182 2.02 -4.34 13.42
N ARG A 183 2.57 -5.20 14.30
CA ARG A 183 1.75 -6.08 15.15
C ARG A 183 0.83 -5.30 16.08
N ALA A 184 1.33 -4.25 16.73
CA ALA A 184 0.52 -3.41 17.62
C ALA A 184 -0.59 -2.66 16.86
N VAL A 185 -0.28 -2.12 15.67
CA VAL A 185 -1.28 -1.48 14.80
C VAL A 185 -2.35 -2.47 14.37
N ASN A 186 -1.96 -3.69 13.96
CA ASN A 186 -2.90 -4.76 13.60
C ASN A 186 -3.85 -5.10 14.76
N GLU A 187 -3.33 -5.25 15.99
CA GLU A 187 -4.15 -5.55 17.16
C GLU A 187 -5.22 -4.49 17.42
N LYS A 188 -4.89 -3.19 17.24
CA LYS A 188 -5.87 -2.10 17.40
C LYS A 188 -6.93 -2.11 16.30
N ARG A 189 -6.50 -2.26 15.05
CA ARG A 189 -7.40 -2.16 13.88
C ARG A 189 -8.22 -3.42 13.60
N ARG A 190 -7.82 -4.57 14.15
CA ARG A 190 -8.37 -5.89 13.79
C ARG A 190 -8.29 -6.17 12.27
N ARG A 191 -7.27 -5.59 11.61
CA ARG A 191 -6.97 -5.77 10.18
C ARG A 191 -5.49 -6.07 10.05
N SER A 192 -5.17 -7.22 9.48
CA SER A 192 -3.80 -7.71 9.52
C SER A 192 -2.93 -7.18 8.39
N PHE A 193 -1.80 -6.59 8.80
CA PHE A 193 -0.71 -6.13 7.96
C PHE A 193 0.34 -7.24 7.70
N LEU A 194 0.17 -8.42 8.32
CA LEU A 194 1.21 -9.46 8.45
C LEU A 194 0.86 -10.78 7.73
N VAL A 195 0.03 -10.67 6.70
CA VAL A 195 -0.87 -11.75 6.24
C VAL A 195 -0.29 -12.61 5.12
N THR A 196 0.92 -12.30 4.65
CA THR A 196 1.48 -13.00 3.48
C THR A 196 2.00 -14.39 3.80
N ASN A 197 2.14 -14.75 5.09
CA ASN A 197 2.80 -15.98 5.53
C ASN A 197 1.85 -17.06 6.08
N ASP A 198 0.53 -16.81 6.13
CA ASP A 198 -0.46 -17.75 6.72
C ASP A 198 -1.37 -18.42 5.67
N GLY A 199 -1.16 -18.14 4.38
CA GLY A 199 -1.93 -18.72 3.28
C GLY A 199 -3.34 -18.14 3.09
N THR A 200 -3.73 -17.13 3.87
CA THR A 200 -5.04 -16.49 3.78
C THR A 200 -5.33 -15.85 2.43
N LEU A 201 -4.32 -15.33 1.71
CA LEU A 201 -4.52 -14.75 0.38
C LEU A 201 -4.97 -15.83 -0.63
N ARG A 202 -4.32 -17.00 -0.61
CA ARG A 202 -4.74 -18.17 -1.38
C ARG A 202 -6.15 -18.61 -1.00
N GLN A 203 -6.46 -18.61 0.30
CA GLN A 203 -7.80 -18.99 0.79
C GLN A 203 -8.87 -17.99 0.35
N ALA A 204 -8.59 -16.69 0.38
CA ALA A 204 -9.50 -15.64 -0.08
C ALA A 204 -9.79 -15.78 -1.57
N MET A 205 -8.76 -16.02 -2.39
CA MET A 205 -8.95 -16.30 -3.82
C MET A 205 -9.76 -17.59 -4.06
N ALA A 206 -9.44 -18.67 -3.34
CA ALA A 206 -10.21 -19.91 -3.46
C ALA A 206 -11.68 -19.72 -3.07
N ALA A 207 -11.94 -18.98 -1.99
CA ALA A 207 -13.29 -18.67 -1.52
C ALA A 207 -14.07 -17.74 -2.47
N ALA A 208 -13.37 -16.91 -3.25
CA ALA A 208 -13.97 -16.08 -4.29
C ALA A 208 -14.32 -16.88 -5.57
N GLY A 209 -13.72 -18.06 -5.76
CA GLY A 209 -13.98 -18.94 -6.91
C GLY A 209 -12.85 -19.03 -7.93
N PHE A 210 -11.66 -18.50 -7.63
CA PHE A 210 -10.49 -18.66 -8.49
C PHE A 210 -10.04 -20.14 -8.55
N GLU A 211 -9.65 -20.57 -9.74
CA GLU A 211 -9.05 -21.87 -10.03
C GLU A 211 -7.55 -21.72 -10.35
N ASP A 212 -6.86 -22.86 -10.46
CA ASP A 212 -5.42 -22.94 -10.80
C ASP A 212 -4.51 -22.05 -9.93
N ILE A 213 -4.85 -21.88 -8.65
CA ILE A 213 -4.16 -20.93 -7.79
C ILE A 213 -2.72 -21.40 -7.51
N THR A 214 -1.73 -20.58 -7.91
CA THR A 214 -0.32 -20.79 -7.61
C THR A 214 0.18 -19.75 -6.60
N VAL A 215 1.16 -20.15 -5.80
CA VAL A 215 1.81 -19.27 -4.81
C VAL A 215 3.31 -19.32 -5.07
N HIS A 216 3.92 -18.15 -5.23
CA HIS A 216 5.35 -17.98 -5.42
C HIS A 216 5.90 -17.10 -4.32
N GLU A 217 6.92 -17.59 -3.61
CA GLU A 217 7.61 -16.83 -2.58
C GLU A 217 8.99 -16.41 -3.08
N TYR A 218 9.26 -15.11 -3.03
CA TYR A 218 10.53 -14.51 -3.41
C TYR A 218 11.21 -13.93 -2.18
N LYS A 219 12.48 -14.29 -2.01
CA LYS A 219 13.34 -13.66 -1.01
C LYS A 219 13.99 -12.43 -1.62
N ILE A 220 13.55 -11.25 -1.19
CA ILE A 220 14.06 -9.96 -1.66
C ILE A 220 15.17 -9.49 -0.71
N PRO A 221 16.45 -9.50 -1.13
CA PRO A 221 17.52 -8.98 -0.29
C PRO A 221 17.35 -7.49 -0.05
N ILE A 222 17.80 -6.99 1.11
CA ILE A 222 17.92 -5.57 1.40
C ILE A 222 19.41 -5.23 1.44
N GLY A 223 19.88 -4.51 0.42
CA GLY A 223 21.29 -4.23 0.19
C GLY A 223 21.99 -5.25 -0.72
N PRO A 224 23.21 -4.95 -1.19
CA PRO A 224 23.88 -5.65 -2.29
C PRO A 224 24.59 -6.95 -1.86
N TRP A 225 24.01 -7.72 -0.94
CA TRP A 225 24.61 -8.94 -0.39
C TRP A 225 24.19 -10.24 -1.11
N GLY A 226 23.31 -10.15 -2.10
CA GLY A 226 22.88 -11.27 -2.93
C GLY A 226 24.05 -11.95 -3.67
N LYS A 227 23.89 -13.23 -4.03
CA LYS A 227 24.95 -14.01 -4.68
C LYS A 227 25.14 -13.61 -6.14
N SER A 228 24.05 -13.46 -6.89
CA SER A 228 24.11 -13.12 -8.31
C SER A 228 24.17 -11.61 -8.53
N LYS A 229 24.65 -11.18 -9.71
CA LYS A 229 24.61 -9.75 -10.10
C LYS A 229 23.18 -9.20 -10.03
N LYS A 230 22.20 -10.00 -10.48
CA LYS A 230 20.77 -9.64 -10.42
C LYS A 230 20.32 -9.42 -8.98
N ASP A 231 20.63 -10.33 -8.06
CA ASP A 231 20.20 -10.22 -6.65
C ASP A 231 20.82 -9.01 -5.96
N LYS A 232 22.07 -8.65 -6.30
CA LYS A 232 22.70 -7.44 -5.78
C LYS A 232 22.00 -6.17 -6.27
N THR A 233 21.63 -6.13 -7.56
CA THR A 233 20.88 -5.01 -8.13
C THR A 233 19.49 -4.89 -7.50
N VAL A 234 18.74 -5.99 -7.43
CA VAL A 234 17.43 -6.03 -6.76
C VAL A 234 17.58 -5.58 -5.30
N GLY A 235 18.60 -6.07 -4.59
CA GLY A 235 18.82 -5.71 -3.19
C GLY A 235 19.19 -4.24 -2.99
N GLN A 236 19.96 -3.66 -3.90
CA GLN A 236 20.26 -2.24 -3.90
C GLN A 236 18.99 -1.40 -4.11
N LEU A 237 18.16 -1.76 -5.10
CA LEU A 237 16.89 -1.09 -5.36
C LEU A 237 15.92 -1.21 -4.16
N ALA A 238 15.83 -2.38 -3.54
CA ALA A 238 15.00 -2.58 -2.36
C ALA A 238 15.48 -1.76 -1.16
N LEU A 239 16.80 -1.64 -0.97
CA LEU A 239 17.39 -0.77 0.06
C LEU A 239 17.00 0.70 -0.17
N GLU A 240 17.13 1.18 -1.40
CA GLU A 240 16.75 2.55 -1.77
C GLU A 240 15.26 2.79 -1.56
N ALA A 241 14.40 1.89 -2.04
CA ALA A 241 12.95 1.99 -1.89
C ALA A 241 12.51 2.06 -0.42
N LEU A 242 13.04 1.16 0.44
CA LEU A 242 12.70 1.13 1.87
C LEU A 242 13.18 2.35 2.66
N THR A 243 14.26 2.98 2.21
CA THR A 243 14.89 4.08 2.92
C THR A 243 14.48 5.45 2.39
N LEU A 244 13.78 5.49 1.25
CA LEU A 244 13.27 6.71 0.63
C LEU A 244 12.35 7.48 1.58
N ASP A 245 11.39 6.79 2.21
CA ASP A 245 10.44 7.42 3.11
C ASP A 245 9.95 6.53 4.27
N THR A 246 10.86 6.15 5.15
CA THR A 246 10.53 5.36 6.36
C THR A 246 9.56 6.09 7.30
N VAL A 247 9.52 7.43 7.27
CA VAL A 247 8.60 8.22 8.10
C VAL A 247 7.18 8.11 7.56
N GLY A 248 7.00 8.31 6.25
CA GLY A 248 5.70 8.22 5.60
C GLY A 248 4.99 6.89 5.83
N SER A 249 5.74 5.79 5.83
CA SER A 249 5.20 4.44 6.07
C SER A 249 4.59 4.22 7.45
N ILE A 250 4.94 5.05 8.45
CA ILE A 250 4.48 4.83 9.84
C ILE A 250 3.80 6.05 10.46
N LEU A 251 3.95 7.26 9.91
CA LEU A 251 3.61 8.50 10.61
C LEU A 251 2.16 8.52 11.07
N ARG A 252 1.24 8.27 10.14
CA ARG A 252 -0.19 8.28 10.42
C ARG A 252 -0.60 7.14 11.36
N LEU A 253 -0.12 5.93 11.10
CA LEU A 253 -0.37 4.75 11.94
C LEU A 253 0.12 4.97 13.38
N ALA A 254 1.32 5.54 13.56
CA ALA A 254 1.89 5.78 14.87
C ALA A 254 1.04 6.77 15.69
N ILE A 255 0.58 7.85 15.06
CA ILE A 255 -0.16 8.91 15.76
C ILE A 255 -1.62 8.50 15.99
N GLU A 256 -2.35 8.11 14.94
CA GLU A 256 -3.79 7.81 15.04
C GLU A 256 -4.06 6.46 15.73
N ASP A 257 -3.24 5.43 15.44
CA ASP A 257 -3.43 4.11 16.02
C ASP A 257 -2.69 3.95 17.34
N LEU A 258 -1.43 4.37 17.44
CA LEU A 258 -0.66 4.12 18.65
C LEU A 258 -0.62 5.32 19.62
N GLY A 259 -1.17 6.48 19.24
CA GLY A 259 -1.14 7.68 20.07
C GLY A 259 0.27 8.24 20.27
N TRP A 260 1.20 7.92 19.37
CA TRP A 260 2.57 8.41 19.46
C TRP A 260 2.61 9.91 19.22
N ARG A 261 3.57 10.56 19.87
CA ARG A 261 3.92 11.94 19.52
C ARG A 261 4.68 11.94 18.21
N GLU A 262 4.44 12.97 17.39
CA GLU A 262 5.08 13.14 16.09
C GLU A 262 6.61 13.00 16.21
N GLU A 263 7.24 13.68 17.17
CA GLU A 263 8.69 13.68 17.33
C GLU A 263 9.25 12.28 17.59
N TRP A 264 8.52 11.45 18.34
CA TRP A 264 8.92 10.07 18.61
C TRP A 264 8.85 9.21 17.36
N THR A 265 7.82 9.41 16.53
CA THR A 265 7.67 8.72 15.26
C THR A 265 8.81 9.04 14.31
N TYR A 266 9.18 10.32 14.19
CA TYR A 266 10.34 10.74 13.38
C TYR A 266 11.65 10.13 13.89
N VAL A 267 11.86 10.13 15.21
CA VAL A 267 13.06 9.52 15.81
C VAL A 267 13.10 8.02 15.53
N PHE A 268 11.99 7.31 15.74
CA PHE A 268 11.91 5.87 15.49
C PHE A 268 12.17 5.54 14.01
N ALA A 269 11.45 6.17 13.08
CA ALA A 269 11.65 5.98 11.64
C ALA A 269 13.10 6.26 11.21
N THR A 270 13.70 7.35 11.71
CA THR A 270 15.09 7.70 11.40
C THR A 270 16.06 6.63 11.91
N ARG A 271 15.82 6.10 13.11
CA ARG A 271 16.66 5.05 13.69
C ARG A 271 16.53 3.74 12.93
N VAL A 272 15.32 3.33 12.56
CA VAL A 272 15.06 2.17 11.69
C VAL A 272 15.81 2.35 10.37
N ARG A 273 15.63 3.48 9.69
CA ARG A 273 16.30 3.78 8.42
C ARG A 273 17.82 3.67 8.53
N ASN A 274 18.40 4.22 9.59
CA ASN A 274 19.85 4.14 9.82
C ASN A 274 20.31 2.70 10.05
N GLU A 275 19.57 1.90 10.81
CA GLU A 275 19.89 0.49 10.99
C GLU A 275 19.78 -0.31 9.68
N ILE A 276 18.76 -0.03 8.86
CA ILE A 276 18.63 -0.64 7.53
C ILE A 276 19.90 -0.38 6.71
N PHE A 277 20.39 0.86 6.66
CA PHE A 277 21.63 1.17 5.94
C PHE A 277 22.87 0.49 6.52
N MET A 278 23.02 0.49 7.85
CA MET A 278 24.25 0.01 8.50
C MET A 278 24.34 -1.51 8.56
N TYR A 279 23.21 -2.20 8.72
CA TYR A 279 23.20 -3.59 9.14
C TYR A 279 22.62 -4.55 8.09
N SER A 280 21.89 -4.07 7.07
CA SER A 280 21.21 -4.99 6.14
C SER A 280 22.18 -5.92 5.38
N GLU A 281 23.31 -5.39 4.92
CA GLU A 281 24.35 -6.20 4.27
C GLU A 281 25.05 -7.15 5.25
N TYR A 282 25.44 -6.65 6.43
CA TYR A 282 26.12 -7.46 7.44
C TYR A 282 25.25 -8.62 7.92
N ASN A 283 23.98 -8.35 8.22
CA ASN A 283 23.01 -9.31 8.73
C ASN A 283 22.33 -10.15 7.63
N ASN A 284 22.57 -9.80 6.36
CA ASN A 284 21.89 -10.37 5.21
C ASN A 284 20.36 -10.30 5.38
N VAL A 285 19.88 -9.09 5.63
CA VAL A 285 18.46 -8.79 5.87
C VAL A 285 17.70 -8.87 4.57
N TYR A 286 16.54 -9.52 4.58
CA TYR A 286 15.64 -9.69 3.45
C TYR A 286 14.19 -9.50 3.88
N MET A 287 13.32 -9.27 2.90
CA MET A 287 11.88 -9.43 3.05
C MET A 287 11.41 -10.59 2.17
N LEU A 288 10.27 -11.17 2.51
CA LEU A 288 9.59 -12.12 1.64
C LEU A 288 8.62 -11.34 0.74
N ARG A 289 8.42 -11.78 -0.48
CA ARG A 289 7.35 -11.31 -1.36
C ARG A 289 6.58 -12.54 -1.80
N THR A 290 5.32 -12.59 -1.43
CA THR A 290 4.39 -13.63 -1.85
C THR A 290 3.60 -13.11 -3.04
N VAL A 291 3.64 -13.88 -4.12
CA VAL A 291 2.86 -13.63 -5.33
C VAL A 291 1.85 -14.76 -5.47
N VAL A 292 0.57 -14.42 -5.45
CA VAL A 292 -0.52 -15.38 -5.62
C VAL A 292 -1.21 -15.09 -6.94
N VAL A 293 -1.22 -16.08 -7.83
CA VAL A 293 -1.87 -16.00 -9.14
C VAL A 293 -3.07 -16.93 -9.11
N GLY A 294 -4.19 -16.49 -9.67
CA GLY A 294 -5.38 -17.33 -9.83
C GLY A 294 -6.16 -16.94 -11.08
N LYS A 295 -6.93 -17.90 -11.60
CA LYS A 295 -7.69 -17.74 -12.83
C LYS A 295 -9.19 -17.82 -12.58
N LYS A 296 -9.97 -16.95 -13.23
CA LYS A 296 -11.42 -17.10 -13.25
C LYS A 296 -11.83 -18.22 -14.22
N PRO A 297 -12.73 -19.14 -13.85
CA PRO A 297 -13.23 -20.17 -14.75
C PRO A 297 -13.85 -19.58 -16.03
N LYS A 298 -13.91 -20.38 -17.10
CA LYS A 298 -14.52 -19.99 -18.38
C LYS A 298 -16.05 -20.10 -18.35
#